data_AF-A0A7I4YD95-F1
#
_entry.id   AF-A0A7I4YD95-F1
#
_cell.length_a   1.000
_cell.length_b   1.000
_cell.length_c   1.000
_cell.angle_alpha   90.00
_cell.angle_beta   90.00
_cell.angle_gamma   90.00
#
_symmetry.space_group_name_H-M   'P 1'
#
loop_
_entity.id
_entity.type
_entity.pdbx_description
1 polymer ?
#
loop_
_entity_poly.entity_id
_entity_poly.type
_entity_poly.pdbx_seq_one_letter_code
_entity_poly.pdbx_strand_id
1 'polypeptide(L)'
;MTKEQWDGLREVRKRVADGEIRLSVSDKGGEFVISHRSLDREITELRLNDTSVYSHSTEKAFLTQGHKLNALWVSIGKIAKLDKMLIRRLKLDPPSCPDFYSLIKTHKLSNGGEKSVKASDYKIDQSSAV
;
A
#
# COMPACT_ATOMS: atom_id res chain seq x y z
N MET A 1 -2.42 -29.67 -14.09
CA MET A 1 -1.96 -29.54 -12.69
C MET A 1 -1.98 -30.91 -12.05
N THR A 2 -0.90 -31.28 -11.36
CA THR A 2 -0.80 -32.55 -10.62
C THR A 2 -1.58 -32.49 -9.31
N LYS A 3 -1.78 -33.65 -8.67
CA LYS A 3 -2.41 -33.72 -7.36
C LYS A 3 -1.63 -32.93 -6.31
N GLU A 4 -0.29 -33.01 -6.31
CA GLU A 4 0.52 -32.23 -5.37
C GLU A 4 0.35 -30.72 -5.59
N GLN A 5 0.23 -30.27 -6.84
CA GLN A 5 0.00 -28.85 -7.15
C GLN A 5 -1.36 -28.36 -6.63
N TRP A 6 -2.40 -29.20 -6.70
CA TRP A 6 -3.71 -28.89 -6.13
C TRP A 6 -3.69 -28.83 -4.60
N ASP A 7 -2.95 -29.74 -3.97
CA ASP A 7 -2.78 -29.77 -2.53
C ASP A 7 -2.01 -28.53 -2.05
N GLY A 8 -0.93 -28.17 -2.74
CA GLY A 8 -0.18 -26.94 -2.48
C GLY A 8 -1.03 -25.69 -2.63
N LEU A 9 -1.89 -25.60 -3.65
CA LEU A 9 -2.79 -24.46 -3.83
C LEU A 9 -3.82 -24.35 -2.69
N ARG A 10 -4.36 -25.48 -2.22
CA ARG A 10 -5.27 -25.50 -1.07
C ARG A 10 -4.59 -25.01 0.20
N GLU A 11 -3.36 -25.43 0.42
CA GLU A 11 -2.56 -25.00 1.58
C GLU A 11 -2.28 -23.50 1.55
N VAL A 12 -1.87 -22.96 0.39
CA VAL A 12 -1.64 -21.51 0.23
C VAL A 12 -2.93 -20.73 0.53
N ARG A 13 -4.08 -21.17 0.00
CA ARG A 13 -5.37 -20.51 0.27
C ARG A 13 -5.73 -20.53 1.75
N LYS A 14 -5.49 -21.65 2.42
CA LYS A 14 -5.74 -21.79 3.86
C LYS A 14 -4.87 -20.80 4.65
N ARG A 15 -3.56 -20.76 4.40
CA ARG A 15 -2.63 -19.84 5.09
C ARG A 15 -2.94 -18.37 4.84
N VAL A 16 -3.44 -18.02 3.66
CA VAL A 16 -3.94 -16.66 3.37
C VAL A 16 -5.19 -16.37 4.20
N ALA A 17 -6.15 -17.30 4.25
CA ALA A 17 -7.38 -17.13 5.03
C ALA A 17 -7.10 -17.03 6.54
N ASP A 18 -6.15 -17.82 7.04
CA ASP A 18 -5.69 -17.81 8.43
C ASP A 18 -4.84 -16.56 8.75
N GLY A 19 -4.47 -15.78 7.72
CA GLY A 19 -3.70 -14.55 7.87
C GLY A 19 -2.22 -14.76 8.18
N GLU A 20 -1.69 -15.97 7.99
CA GLU A 20 -0.27 -16.27 8.18
C GLU A 20 0.58 -15.63 7.08
N ILE A 21 0.10 -15.70 5.83
CA ILE A 21 0.80 -15.17 4.66
C ILE A 21 -0.07 -14.17 3.91
N ARG A 22 0.58 -13.17 3.31
CA ARG A 22 0.00 -12.25 2.35
C ARG A 22 0.45 -12.66 0.94
N LEU A 23 -0.51 -12.78 0.04
CA LEU A 23 -0.26 -12.96 -1.38
C LEU A 23 -0.46 -11.61 -2.08
N SER A 24 0.56 -11.15 -2.81
CA SER A 24 0.51 -9.91 -3.59
C SER A 24 1.10 -10.11 -4.99
N VAL A 25 1.05 -9.07 -5.80
CA VAL A 25 1.57 -9.07 -7.17
C VAL A 25 2.75 -8.11 -7.28
N SER A 26 3.83 -8.55 -7.92
CA SER A 26 5.03 -7.79 -8.23
C SER A 26 4.74 -6.66 -9.22
N ASP A 27 5.30 -5.49 -8.95
CA ASP A 27 5.19 -4.30 -9.82
C ASP A 27 5.99 -4.42 -11.12
N LYS A 28 7.04 -5.24 -11.15
CA LYS A 28 7.97 -5.37 -12.28
C LYS A 28 7.53 -6.35 -13.36
N GLY A 29 6.84 -7.42 -12.99
CA GLY A 29 6.55 -8.52 -13.91
C GLY A 29 5.22 -9.23 -13.64
N GLY A 30 4.43 -8.77 -12.67
CA GLY A 30 3.16 -9.39 -12.33
C GLY A 30 3.29 -10.74 -11.63
N GLU A 31 4.50 -11.14 -11.22
CA GLU A 31 4.70 -12.39 -10.49
C GLU A 31 4.05 -12.35 -9.11
N PHE A 32 3.66 -13.52 -8.59
CA PHE A 32 3.17 -13.62 -7.23
C PHE A 32 4.30 -13.44 -6.23
N VAL A 33 4.03 -12.63 -5.21
CA VAL A 33 4.90 -12.43 -4.05
C VAL A 33 4.17 -12.97 -2.83
N ILE A 34 4.85 -13.82 -2.06
CA ILE A 34 4.36 -14.35 -0.79
C ILE A 34 5.21 -13.73 0.32
N SER A 35 4.57 -13.10 1.30
CA SER A 35 5.22 -12.60 2.50
C SER A 35 4.52 -13.10 3.76
N HIS A 36 5.26 -13.28 4.85
CA HIS A 36 4.65 -13.55 6.14
C HIS A 36 3.96 -12.28 6.65
N ARG A 37 2.70 -12.38 7.11
CA ARG A 37 1.94 -11.18 7.51
C ARG A 37 2.55 -10.47 8.71
N SER A 38 3.19 -11.21 9.61
CA SER A 38 3.93 -10.64 10.74
C SER A 38 5.08 -9.74 10.29
N LEU A 39 5.85 -10.18 9.30
CA LEU A 39 6.96 -9.41 8.74
C LEU A 39 6.46 -8.19 7.97
N ASP A 40 5.40 -8.35 7.18
CA ASP A 40 4.76 -7.25 6.47
C ASP A 40 4.25 -6.15 7.42
N ARG A 41 3.66 -6.56 8.55
CA ARG A 41 3.22 -5.64 9.61
C ARG A 41 4.42 -4.94 10.27
N GLU A 42 5.46 -5.68 10.62
CA GLU A 42 6.64 -5.12 11.29
C GLU A 42 7.38 -4.11 10.40
N ILE A 43 7.49 -4.39 9.10
CA ILE A 43 7.99 -3.45 8.09
C ILE A 43 7.13 -2.19 8.02
N THR A 44 5.81 -2.36 8.01
CA THR A 44 4.84 -1.25 7.94
C THR A 44 4.90 -0.37 9.19
N GLU A 45 4.86 -0.96 10.38
CA GLU A 45 4.94 -0.26 11.67
C GLU A 45 6.26 0.50 11.80
N LEU A 46 7.39 -0.15 11.46
CA LEU A 46 8.71 0.49 11.47
C LEU A 46 8.74 1.74 10.58
N ARG A 47 8.05 1.72 9.43
CA ARG A 47 8.03 2.86 8.51
C ARG A 47 7.07 3.95 8.94
N LEU A 48 5.90 3.60 9.48
CA LEU A 48 4.94 4.57 10.00
C LEU A 48 5.46 5.32 11.25
N ASN A 49 6.46 4.77 11.94
CA ASN A 49 7.15 5.43 13.05
C ASN A 49 8.04 6.62 12.63
N ASP A 50 8.26 6.84 11.32
CA ASP A 50 8.99 7.99 10.81
C ASP A 50 8.16 9.28 10.97
N THR A 51 8.31 9.92 12.13
CA THR A 51 7.57 11.14 12.49
C THR A 51 7.94 12.38 11.66
N SER A 52 9.01 12.32 10.86
CA SER A 52 9.32 13.38 9.90
C SER A 52 8.39 13.35 8.68
N VAL A 53 7.75 12.21 8.42
CA VAL A 53 6.86 11.98 7.26
C VAL A 53 5.42 11.73 7.70
N TYR A 54 5.22 10.91 8.73
CA TYR A 54 3.90 10.47 9.17
C TYR A 54 3.52 11.07 10.52
N SER A 55 2.22 11.29 10.70
CA SER A 55 1.64 11.66 11.99
C SER A 55 0.32 10.96 12.20
N HIS A 56 -0.03 10.70 13.45
CA HIS A 56 -1.35 10.20 13.77
C HIS A 56 -2.41 11.23 13.42
N SER A 57 -3.45 10.77 12.73
CA SER A 57 -4.60 11.59 12.35
C SER A 57 -5.90 10.89 12.75
N THR A 58 -6.97 11.67 12.83
CA THR A 58 -8.32 11.15 13.02
C THR A 58 -9.05 11.17 11.69
N GLU A 59 -10.05 10.30 11.53
CA GLU A 59 -10.93 10.32 10.36
C GLU A 59 -11.51 11.72 10.12
N LYS A 60 -11.96 12.39 11.18
CA LYS A 60 -12.46 13.77 11.10
C LYS A 60 -11.43 14.75 10.56
N ALA A 61 -10.18 14.70 11.06
CA ALA A 61 -9.11 15.57 10.60
C ALA A 61 -8.77 15.31 9.13
N PHE A 62 -8.75 14.04 8.73
CA PHE A 62 -8.51 13.62 7.36
C PHE A 62 -9.61 14.12 6.40
N LEU A 63 -10.89 13.91 6.74
CA LEU A 63 -12.03 14.42 5.94
C LEU A 63 -12.00 15.94 5.84
N THR A 64 -11.67 16.62 6.94
CA THR A 64 -11.52 18.08 6.96
C THR A 64 -10.44 18.53 5.99
N GLN A 65 -9.31 17.83 5.92
CA GLN A 65 -8.23 18.13 5.00
C GLN A 65 -8.64 17.87 3.53
N GLY A 66 -9.35 16.79 3.25
CA GLY A 66 -9.91 16.51 1.93
C GLY A 66 -10.88 17.60 1.46
N HIS A 67 -11.75 18.08 2.34
CA HIS A 67 -12.66 19.20 2.03
C HIS A 67 -11.90 20.51 1.72
N LYS A 68 -10.85 20.82 2.50
CA LYS A 68 -9.99 21.99 2.25
C LYS A 68 -9.30 21.90 0.90
N LEU A 69 -8.76 20.73 0.56
CA LEU A 69 -8.09 20.50 -0.71
C LEU A 69 -9.07 20.66 -1.88
N ASN A 70 -10.26 20.08 -1.78
CA ASN A 70 -11.32 20.25 -2.78
C ASN A 70 -11.76 21.71 -2.93
N ALA A 71 -11.84 22.48 -1.84
CA ALA A 71 -12.18 23.89 -1.90
C ALA A 71 -11.09 24.71 -2.63
N LEU A 72 -9.81 24.44 -2.31
CA LEU A 72 -8.66 25.04 -3.00
C LEU A 72 -8.68 24.71 -4.50
N TRP A 73 -8.95 23.45 -4.83
CA TRP A 73 -8.98 22.98 -6.21
C TRP A 73 -10.09 23.63 -7.04
N VAL A 74 -11.28 23.77 -6.45
CA VAL A 74 -12.38 24.52 -7.07
C VAL A 74 -11.99 25.99 -7.30
N SER A 75 -11.28 26.61 -6.35
CA SER A 75 -10.82 27.99 -6.49
C SER A 75 -9.83 28.13 -7.65
N ILE A 76 -8.81 27.26 -7.71
CA ILE A 76 -7.81 27.25 -8.78
C ILE A 76 -8.48 27.03 -10.14
N GLY A 77 -9.38 26.06 -10.25
CA GLY A 77 -10.09 25.77 -11.50
C GLY A 77 -10.93 26.95 -11.99
N LYS A 78 -11.58 27.69 -11.08
CA LYS A 78 -12.32 28.91 -11.41
C LYS A 78 -11.40 30.02 -11.92
N ILE A 79 -10.25 30.24 -11.28
CA ILE A 79 -9.25 31.24 -11.70
C ILE A 79 -8.71 30.89 -13.08
N ALA A 80 -8.47 29.61 -13.34
CA ALA A 80 -8.03 29.07 -14.62
C ALA A 80 -9.16 29.02 -15.69
N LYS A 81 -10.37 29.48 -15.37
CA LYS A 81 -11.55 29.48 -16.25
C LYS A 81 -11.90 28.09 -16.81
N LEU A 82 -11.62 27.04 -16.05
CA LEU A 82 -12.01 25.68 -16.41
C LEU A 82 -13.53 25.52 -16.38
N ASP A 83 -14.04 24.66 -17.26
CA ASP A 83 -15.46 24.33 -17.28
C ASP A 83 -15.90 23.72 -15.94
N LYS A 84 -17.12 24.04 -15.52
CA LYS A 84 -17.68 23.60 -14.22
C LYS A 84 -17.76 22.07 -14.11
N MET A 85 -18.00 21.38 -15.22
CA MET A 85 -18.04 19.92 -15.26
C MET A 85 -16.65 19.33 -15.06
N LEU A 86 -15.62 19.94 -15.66
CA LEU A 86 -14.22 19.54 -15.46
C LEU A 86 -13.80 19.75 -14.01
N ILE A 87 -14.09 20.92 -13.42
CA ILE A 87 -13.79 21.19 -12.00
C ILE A 87 -14.48 20.17 -11.08
N ARG A 88 -15.73 19.80 -11.39
CA ARG A 88 -16.46 18.79 -10.60
C ARG A 88 -15.82 17.41 -10.68
N ARG A 89 -15.39 16.98 -11.88
CA ARG A 89 -14.75 15.68 -12.10
C ARG A 89 -13.37 15.57 -11.46
N LEU A 90 -12.70 16.70 -11.27
CA LEU A 90 -11.38 16.76 -10.66
C LEU A 90 -11.42 16.85 -9.13
N LYS A 91 -12.61 16.93 -8.51
CA LYS A 91 -12.71 16.85 -7.05
C LYS A 91 -12.32 15.45 -6.60
N LEU A 92 -11.55 15.40 -5.52
CA LEU A 92 -11.25 14.15 -4.83
C LEU A 92 -12.53 13.65 -4.19
N ASP A 93 -12.88 12.40 -4.46
CA ASP A 93 -13.88 11.71 -3.66
C ASP A 93 -13.34 11.49 -2.25
N PRO A 94 -14.21 11.45 -1.22
CA PRO A 94 -13.79 11.07 0.13
C PRO A 94 -13.10 9.70 0.04
N PRO A 95 -11.85 9.56 0.50
CA PRO A 95 -11.17 8.27 0.42
C PRO A 95 -11.96 7.26 1.25
N SER A 96 -12.25 6.09 0.66
CA SER A 96 -13.03 5.04 1.33
C SER A 96 -12.30 4.44 2.53
N CYS A 97 -10.99 4.63 2.63
CA CYS A 97 -10.11 4.17 3.70
C CYS A 97 -8.74 4.88 3.57
N PRO A 98 -8.03 5.21 4.67
CA PRO A 98 -6.63 5.58 4.60
C PRO A 98 -5.80 4.34 4.20
N ASP A 99 -5.66 4.11 2.90
CA ASP A 99 -4.89 2.99 2.38
C ASP A 99 -3.39 3.33 2.37
N PHE A 100 -2.59 2.54 3.08
CA PHE A 100 -1.13 2.64 3.07
C PHE A 100 -0.57 1.83 1.90
N TYR A 101 -0.04 2.52 0.89
CA TYR A 101 0.67 1.90 -0.22
C TYR A 101 2.18 1.88 0.06
N SER A 102 2.75 0.69 0.14
CA SER A 102 4.20 0.50 0.33
C SER A 102 4.74 -0.47 -0.71
N LEU A 103 5.75 -0.01 -1.47
CA LEU A 103 6.48 -0.86 -2.38
C LEU A 103 7.69 -1.46 -1.66
N ILE A 104 7.57 -2.73 -1.29
CA ILE A 104 8.64 -3.47 -0.63
C ILE A 104 9.56 -4.07 -1.70
N LYS A 105 10.82 -3.63 -1.73
CA LYS A 105 11.82 -4.26 -2.58
C LYS A 105 12.27 -5.58 -1.95
N THR A 106 11.88 -6.69 -2.59
CA THR A 106 12.44 -8.01 -2.30
C THR A 106 13.63 -8.24 -3.23
N HIS A 107 14.85 -8.11 -2.70
CA HIS A 107 16.03 -8.59 -3.44
C HIS A 107 16.00 -10.12 -3.47
N LYS A 108 16.39 -10.74 -4.59
CA LYS A 108 16.60 -12.21 -4.64
C LYS A 108 17.62 -12.56 -3.56
N LEU A 109 17.19 -13.26 -2.52
CA LEU A 109 18.11 -13.81 -1.53
C LEU A 109 19.06 -14.73 -2.30
N SER A 110 20.37 -14.47 -2.23
CA SER A 110 21.38 -15.35 -2.81
C SER A 110 21.17 -16.76 -2.25
N ASN A 111 21.13 -17.77 -3.14
CA ASN A 111 20.97 -19.18 -2.77
C ASN A 111 21.89 -19.55 -1.60
N GLY A 112 21.31 -19.81 -0.41
CA GLY A 112 22.04 -20.35 0.73
C GLY A 112 21.87 -19.54 2.01
N GLY A 113 20.86 -19.91 2.79
CA GLY A 113 20.76 -19.58 4.21
C GLY A 113 19.48 -18.83 4.55
N GLU A 114 18.69 -19.43 5.44
CA GLU A 114 17.74 -18.73 6.32
C GLU A 114 18.53 -17.72 7.16
N LYS A 115 18.90 -16.59 6.57
CA LYS A 115 19.28 -15.42 7.37
C LYS A 115 17.98 -14.89 7.94
N SER A 116 17.90 -14.80 9.26
CA SER A 116 16.83 -14.06 9.96
C SER A 116 16.66 -12.71 9.30
N VAL A 117 15.64 -12.55 8.46
CA VAL A 117 15.41 -11.31 7.71
C VAL A 117 14.66 -10.36 8.64
N LYS A 118 15.34 -9.31 9.12
CA LYS A 118 14.70 -8.31 9.98
C LYS A 118 13.93 -7.33 9.10
N ALA A 119 12.87 -6.74 9.64
CA ALA A 119 12.11 -5.70 8.95
C ALA A 119 12.99 -4.55 8.42
N SER A 120 14.08 -4.21 9.13
CA SER A 120 15.06 -3.18 8.74
C SER A 120 15.82 -3.47 7.44
N ASP A 121 15.87 -4.73 7.02
CA ASP A 121 16.64 -5.15 5.84
C ASP A 121 15.87 -4.89 4.53
N TYR A 122 14.56 -4.58 4.64
CA TYR A 122 13.71 -4.27 3.50
C TYR A 122 13.73 -2.78 3.17
N LYS A 123 14.13 -2.47 1.94
CA LYS A 123 14.03 -1.11 1.41
C LYS A 123 12.61 -0.87 0.90
N ILE A 124 11.94 0.13 1.45
CA ILE A 124 10.65 0.61 0.95
C ILE A 124 10.88 1.82 0.07
N ASP A 125 10.43 1.74 -1.18
CA ASP A 125 10.26 2.92 -2.03
C ASP A 125 8.82 3.42 -1.82
N GLN A 126 8.67 4.67 -1.39
CA GLN A 126 7.33 5.27 -1.28
C GLN A 126 6.86 5.66 -2.68
N SER A 127 5.79 5.02 -3.15
CA SER A 127 5.04 5.52 -4.29
C SER A 127 4.10 6.60 -3.78
N SER A 128 4.39 7.86 -4.11
CA SER A 128 3.40 8.92 -4.03
C SER A 128 2.29 8.56 -5.02
N ALA A 129 1.10 8.20 -4.53
CA ALA A 129 -0.08 8.19 -5.38
C ALA A 129 -0.29 9.62 -5.86
N VAL A 130 -0.09 9.84 -7.16
CA VAL A 130 -0.28 11.12 -7.86
C VAL A 130 -1.77 11.44 -7.94
#